data_AF-A0A7C2SMY1-F1
#
_entry.id   AF-A0A7C2SMY1-F1
#
_cell.length_a   1.000
_cell.length_b   1.000
_cell.length_c   1.000
_cell.angle_alpha   90.00
_cell.angle_beta   90.00
_cell.angle_gamma   90.00
#
_symmetry.space_group_name_H-M   'P 1'
#
loop_
_entity.id
_entity.type
_entity.pdbx_description
1 polymer ?
#
loop_
_entity_poly.entity_id
_entity_poly.type
_entity_poly.pdbx_seq_one_letter_code
_entity_poly.pdbx_strand_id
1 'polypeptide(L)'
;MSEQREIKINVPVLARVEGEGALDLEIRNGRIEHLQLRIFEPPRLFEKFLEGRSYTEVPDIVARICGICPVAYQMSASHAIESVFNANPGPWVRAMRRLFYCGEWLESHALHIHLLAAPDFLGFKSAIEMAEKYPDEVRRGLRLQALGNKIVRTLGGRSVHPVGVRIGGFTHAPDKTTMDALLTECLDLLPEVLSLVQWTANLDLPDDEQEFISVALHHPDEYPFNEGRLIASDGLDIPIADFHNHFREIHIPHSTALHGRYFPGGYAEGEVGIPYLVGPLARVNLNHAQLPKPVRDNLAASGI
;
A
#
# COMPACT_ATOMS: atom_id res chain seq x y z
N MET A 1 27.48 -3.22 -43.55
CA MET A 1 27.70 -2.76 -42.16
C MET A 1 26.32 -2.51 -41.58
N SER A 2 25.83 -3.36 -40.67
CA SER A 2 24.54 -3.10 -40.02
C SER A 2 24.72 -1.90 -39.09
N GLU A 3 23.92 -0.85 -39.27
CA GLU A 3 23.94 0.30 -38.37
C GLU A 3 23.68 -0.15 -36.93
N GLN A 4 24.62 0.13 -36.04
CA GLN A 4 24.43 -0.10 -34.61
C GLN A 4 23.50 0.98 -34.07
N ARG A 5 22.26 0.61 -33.76
CA ARG A 5 21.27 1.54 -33.20
C ARG A 5 21.39 1.57 -31.68
N GLU A 6 21.71 2.74 -31.15
CA GLU A 6 21.77 3.02 -29.70
C GLU A 6 20.65 3.98 -29.32
N ILE A 7 19.91 3.67 -28.25
CA ILE A 7 18.86 4.52 -27.67
C ILE A 7 19.18 4.68 -26.18
N LYS A 8 19.23 5.92 -25.71
CA LYS A 8 19.34 6.26 -24.28
C LYS A 8 18.12 7.05 -23.85
N ILE A 9 17.44 6.57 -22.82
CA ILE A 9 16.31 7.23 -22.18
C ILE A 9 16.72 7.49 -20.73
N ASN A 10 16.73 8.76 -20.35
CA ASN A 10 16.97 9.22 -18.99
C ASN A 10 15.74 10.00 -18.54
N VAL A 11 15.08 9.49 -17.50
CA VAL A 11 14.00 10.18 -16.79
C VAL A 11 14.56 10.58 -15.44
N PRO A 12 15.09 11.81 -15.30
CA PRO A 12 15.84 12.20 -14.11
C PRO A 12 14.97 12.32 -12.86
N VAL A 13 13.65 12.48 -13.04
CA VAL A 13 12.65 12.52 -11.97
C VAL A 13 11.38 11.86 -12.48
N LEU A 14 10.90 10.85 -11.76
CA LEU A 14 9.58 10.25 -11.95
C LEU A 14 8.51 11.17 -11.36
N ALA A 15 7.53 11.55 -12.16
CA ALA A 15 6.39 12.34 -11.71
C ALA A 15 5.22 11.43 -11.29
N ARG A 16 4.29 11.97 -10.48
CA ARG A 16 3.08 11.28 -10.01
C ARG A 16 3.35 9.97 -9.25
N VAL A 17 4.46 9.93 -8.51
CA VAL A 17 4.77 8.91 -7.51
C VAL A 17 5.03 9.60 -6.18
N GLU A 18 4.85 8.90 -5.06
CA GLU A 18 5.36 9.36 -3.78
C GLU A 18 6.84 9.02 -3.67
N GLY A 19 7.62 9.94 -3.11
CA GLY A 19 9.06 9.79 -3.02
C GLY A 19 9.85 10.31 -4.23
N GLU A 20 11.14 10.02 -4.23
CA GLU A 20 12.09 10.47 -5.27
C GLU A 20 12.68 9.29 -6.04
N GLY A 21 12.40 9.23 -7.34
CA GLY A 21 12.90 8.19 -8.22
C GLY A 21 13.29 8.69 -9.61
N ALA A 22 14.14 7.94 -10.30
CA ALA A 22 14.59 8.17 -11.68
C ALA A 22 14.68 6.85 -12.45
N LEU A 23 14.62 6.93 -13.79
CA LEU A 23 14.77 5.79 -14.68
C LEU A 23 15.90 6.03 -15.68
N ASP A 24 16.83 5.08 -15.75
CA ASP A 24 17.89 5.03 -16.75
C ASP A 24 17.74 3.78 -17.61
N LEU A 25 17.66 3.96 -18.92
CA LEU A 25 17.47 2.87 -19.89
C LEU A 25 18.41 3.07 -21.09
N GLU A 26 19.26 2.07 -21.35
CA GLU A 26 20.08 2.00 -22.56
C GLU A 26 19.73 0.75 -23.37
N ILE A 27 19.46 0.95 -24.66
CA ILE A 27 19.14 -0.10 -25.62
C ILE A 27 20.16 -0.05 -26.74
N ARG A 28 20.83 -1.17 -27.02
CA ARG A 28 21.70 -1.34 -28.18
C ARG A 28 21.21 -2.48 -29.05
N ASN A 29 21.12 -2.24 -30.35
CA ASN A 29 20.73 -3.25 -31.34
C ASN A 29 19.42 -3.98 -30.96
N GLY A 30 18.45 -3.23 -30.43
CA GLY A 30 17.16 -3.77 -29.99
C GLY A 30 17.16 -4.54 -28.67
N ARG A 31 18.29 -4.59 -27.94
CA ARG A 31 18.41 -5.25 -26.63
C ARG A 31 18.63 -4.22 -25.53
N ILE A 32 17.91 -4.37 -24.43
CA ILE A 32 18.18 -3.61 -23.20
C ILE A 32 19.52 -4.07 -22.66
N GLU A 33 20.49 -3.16 -22.59
CA GLU A 33 21.80 -3.42 -21.98
C GLU A 33 21.89 -2.81 -20.57
N HIS A 34 21.08 -1.79 -20.29
CA HIS A 34 21.02 -1.13 -19.00
C HIS A 34 19.59 -0.73 -18.68
N LEU A 35 19.12 -1.08 -17.48
CA LEU A 35 17.83 -0.65 -16.94
C LEU A 35 17.99 -0.47 -15.43
N GLN A 36 17.82 0.76 -14.95
CA GLN A 36 17.91 1.08 -13.52
C GLN A 36 16.75 1.98 -13.11
N LEU A 37 15.95 1.49 -12.16
CA LEU A 37 15.10 2.33 -11.33
C LEU A 37 15.94 2.81 -10.14
N ARG A 38 16.27 4.09 -10.11
CA ARG A 38 17.05 4.68 -9.01
C ARG A 38 16.12 5.36 -8.05
N ILE A 39 16.08 4.90 -6.81
CA ILE A 39 15.44 5.63 -5.70
C ILE A 39 16.54 6.35 -4.94
N PHE A 40 16.42 7.66 -4.75
CA PHE A 40 17.49 8.47 -4.17
C PHE A 40 17.03 9.34 -2.99
N GLU A 41 15.98 8.91 -2.30
CA GLU A 41 15.55 9.57 -1.08
C GLU A 41 16.68 9.60 -0.04
N PRO A 42 16.91 10.76 0.62
CA PRO A 42 17.91 10.86 1.66
C PRO A 42 17.54 9.92 2.82
N PRO A 43 18.49 9.08 3.30
CA PRO A 43 18.22 8.15 4.38
C PRO A 43 17.86 8.93 5.65
N ARG A 44 16.64 8.71 6.14
CA ARG A 44 16.13 9.34 7.37
C ARG A 44 16.49 8.55 8.63
N LEU A 45 17.02 7.34 8.46
CA LEU A 45 17.58 6.49 9.50
C LEU A 45 16.64 6.23 10.69
N PHE A 46 15.34 6.06 10.42
CA PHE A 46 14.32 5.81 11.46
C PHE A 46 14.69 4.63 12.36
N GLU A 47 15.19 3.53 11.79
CA GLU A 47 15.60 2.33 12.54
C GLU A 47 16.63 2.66 13.63
N LYS A 48 17.67 3.42 13.28
CA LYS A 48 18.70 3.85 14.23
C LYS A 48 18.20 4.95 15.16
N PHE A 49 17.38 5.87 14.66
CA PHE A 49 16.82 6.98 15.41
C PHE A 49 15.85 6.55 16.53
N LEU A 50 15.22 5.38 16.37
CA LEU A 50 14.31 4.81 17.36
C LEU A 50 15.01 4.17 18.55
N GLU A 51 16.31 3.85 18.46
CA GLU A 51 17.05 3.31 19.60
C GLU A 51 17.06 4.29 20.78
N GLY A 52 16.74 3.79 21.97
CA GLY A 52 16.68 4.59 23.20
C GLY A 52 15.42 5.46 23.35
N ARG A 53 14.51 5.45 22.38
CA ARG A 53 13.19 6.12 22.49
C ARG A 53 12.24 5.31 23.37
N SER A 54 11.33 6.00 24.05
CA SER A 54 10.25 5.32 24.77
C SER A 54 9.31 4.64 23.77
N TYR A 55 8.82 3.44 24.09
CA TYR A 55 7.85 2.74 23.27
C TYR A 55 6.56 3.56 23.05
N THR A 56 6.24 4.50 23.94
CA THR A 56 5.04 5.34 23.86
C THR A 56 5.11 6.42 22.79
N GLU A 57 6.31 6.87 22.41
CA GLU A 57 6.52 7.91 21.38
C GLU A 57 6.72 7.31 19.99
N VAL A 58 6.99 6.00 19.89
CA VAL A 58 7.26 5.32 18.60
C VAL A 58 6.12 5.49 17.59
N PRO A 59 4.82 5.27 17.92
CA PRO A 59 3.74 5.45 16.94
C PRO A 59 3.69 6.87 16.38
N ASP A 60 3.97 7.88 17.20
CA ASP A 60 4.02 9.25 16.75
C ASP A 60 5.24 9.47 15.83
N ILE A 61 6.42 8.97 16.19
CA ILE A 61 7.63 9.11 15.36
C ILE A 61 7.43 8.45 13.98
N VAL A 62 7.05 7.18 13.93
CA VAL A 62 7.00 6.40 12.67
C VAL A 62 5.92 6.87 11.70
N ALA A 63 4.88 7.55 12.21
CA ALA A 63 3.89 8.20 11.35
C ALA A 63 4.49 9.26 10.42
N ARG A 64 5.74 9.71 10.64
CA ARG A 64 6.43 10.69 9.79
C ARG A 64 7.29 10.04 8.71
N ILE A 65 7.24 8.71 8.56
CA ILE A 65 7.93 8.00 7.48
C ILE A 65 7.26 8.27 6.13
N CYS A 66 5.93 8.37 6.07
CA CYS A 66 5.21 8.74 4.85
C CYS A 66 3.98 9.57 5.20
N GLY A 67 3.69 10.58 4.38
CA GLY A 67 2.50 11.41 4.53
C GLY A 67 1.21 10.74 4.07
N ILE A 68 1.29 9.71 3.22
CA ILE A 68 0.14 8.97 2.67
C ILE A 68 -0.21 7.76 3.53
N CYS A 69 0.78 6.97 3.98
CA CYS A 69 0.52 5.75 4.74
C CYS A 69 0.96 5.77 6.22
N PRO A 70 0.66 6.83 7.01
CA PRO A 70 1.11 6.91 8.39
C PRO A 70 0.46 5.87 9.33
N VAL A 71 -0.76 5.43 9.04
CA VAL A 71 -1.49 4.42 9.80
C VAL A 71 -0.80 3.07 9.68
N ALA A 72 -0.32 2.69 8.48
CA ALA A 72 0.43 1.46 8.28
C ALA A 72 1.65 1.36 9.22
N TYR A 73 2.42 2.45 9.36
CA TYR A 73 3.55 2.51 10.27
C TYR A 73 3.12 2.47 11.74
N GLN A 74 2.09 3.24 12.10
CA GLN A 74 1.57 3.30 13.47
C GLN A 74 1.07 1.96 13.97
N MET A 75 0.33 1.24 13.13
CA MET A 75 -0.23 -0.07 13.48
C MET A 75 0.85 -1.15 13.53
N SER A 76 1.80 -1.14 12.59
CA SER A 76 2.95 -2.05 12.61
C SER A 76 3.76 -1.88 13.90
N ALA A 77 4.09 -0.63 14.28
CA ALA A 77 4.78 -0.34 15.53
C ALA A 77 3.95 -0.72 16.77
N SER A 78 2.65 -0.43 16.77
CA SER A 78 1.77 -0.75 17.90
C SER A 78 1.68 -2.26 18.12
N HIS A 79 1.50 -3.04 17.05
CA HIS A 79 1.45 -4.50 17.12
C HIS A 79 2.78 -5.10 17.57
N ALA A 80 3.91 -4.61 17.08
CA ALA A 80 5.23 -5.06 17.51
C ALA A 80 5.44 -4.81 19.02
N ILE A 81 5.12 -3.62 19.50
CA ILE A 81 5.26 -3.25 20.91
C ILE A 81 4.30 -4.05 21.80
N GLU A 82 3.04 -4.21 21.38
CA GLU A 82 2.06 -5.01 22.12
C GLU A 82 2.45 -6.49 22.20
N SER A 83 3.04 -7.04 21.13
CA SER A 83 3.58 -8.39 21.13
C SER A 83 4.70 -8.56 22.17
N VAL A 84 5.61 -7.59 22.29
CA VAL A 84 6.67 -7.59 23.32
C VAL A 84 6.09 -7.61 24.74
N PHE A 85 5.00 -6.86 24.96
CA PHE A 85 4.32 -6.83 26.26
C PHE A 85 3.31 -7.97 26.47
N ASN A 86 3.12 -8.86 25.49
CA ASN A 86 2.05 -9.86 25.47
C ASN A 86 0.66 -9.24 25.77
N ALA A 87 0.43 -8.03 25.25
CA ALA A 87 -0.78 -7.26 25.49
C ALA A 87 -1.87 -7.61 24.47
N ASN A 88 -3.10 -7.78 24.96
CA ASN A 88 -4.29 -7.90 24.12
C ASN A 88 -5.20 -6.68 24.33
N PRO A 89 -5.32 -5.77 23.36
CA PRO A 89 -6.10 -4.55 23.50
C PRO A 89 -7.63 -4.78 23.44
N GLY A 90 -8.06 -6.02 23.17
CA GLY A 90 -9.47 -6.41 23.17
C GLY A 90 -10.20 -6.13 21.85
N PRO A 91 -11.44 -6.66 21.73
CA PRO A 91 -12.16 -6.71 20.46
C PRO A 91 -12.55 -5.33 19.93
N TRP A 92 -12.84 -4.37 20.81
CA TRP A 92 -13.22 -3.02 20.40
C TRP A 92 -12.04 -2.30 19.73
N VAL A 93 -10.86 -2.33 20.33
CA VAL A 93 -9.65 -1.71 19.76
C VAL A 93 -9.29 -2.36 18.44
N ARG A 94 -9.34 -3.69 18.36
CA ARG A 94 -9.12 -4.43 17.11
C ARG A 94 -10.06 -3.95 15.99
N ALA A 95 -11.36 -3.85 16.27
CA ALA A 95 -12.34 -3.38 15.30
C ALA A 95 -12.06 -1.93 14.85
N MET A 96 -11.70 -1.04 15.77
CA MET A 96 -11.36 0.35 15.43
C MET A 96 -10.07 0.47 14.63
N ARG A 97 -9.06 -0.37 14.88
CA ARG A 97 -7.85 -0.43 14.06
C ARG A 97 -8.14 -0.89 12.64
N ARG A 98 -9.03 -1.86 12.45
CA ARG A 98 -9.49 -2.28 11.12
C ARG A 98 -10.19 -1.13 10.39
N LEU A 99 -11.10 -0.43 11.06
CA LEU A 99 -11.75 0.77 10.49
C LEU A 99 -10.73 1.86 10.14
N PHE A 100 -9.72 2.06 10.98
CA PHE A 100 -8.64 3.03 10.76
C PHE A 100 -7.83 2.71 9.50
N TYR A 101 -7.48 1.43 9.29
CA TYR A 101 -6.85 0.96 8.05
C TYR A 101 -7.77 1.13 6.83
N CYS A 102 -9.07 0.85 6.95
CA CYS A 102 -10.00 1.11 5.85
C CYS A 102 -10.01 2.58 5.45
N GLY A 103 -9.89 3.50 6.41
CA GLY A 103 -9.75 4.94 6.15
C GLY A 103 -8.49 5.29 5.35
N GLU A 104 -7.33 4.80 5.78
CA GLU A 104 -6.05 4.99 5.06
C GLU A 104 -6.08 4.36 3.67
N TRP A 105 -6.56 3.12 3.53
CA TRP A 105 -6.61 2.46 2.23
C TRP A 105 -7.55 3.18 1.27
N LEU A 106 -8.72 3.64 1.76
CA LEU A 106 -9.65 4.39 0.94
C LEU A 106 -9.02 5.70 0.45
N GLU A 107 -8.36 6.46 1.33
CA GLU A 107 -7.76 7.72 0.91
C GLU A 107 -6.58 7.50 -0.04
N SER A 108 -5.69 6.56 0.29
CA SER A 108 -4.50 6.25 -0.49
C SER A 108 -4.84 5.69 -1.87
N HIS A 109 -5.79 4.74 -1.96
CA HIS A 109 -6.21 4.19 -3.25
C HIS A 109 -6.99 5.22 -4.08
N ALA A 110 -7.87 6.02 -3.46
CA ALA A 110 -8.58 7.07 -4.18
C ALA A 110 -7.62 8.12 -4.77
N LEU A 111 -6.62 8.54 -3.99
CA LEU A 111 -5.52 9.42 -4.40
C LEU A 111 -4.75 8.81 -5.58
N HIS A 112 -4.25 7.59 -5.42
CA HIS A 112 -3.46 6.92 -6.44
C HIS A 112 -4.23 6.73 -7.74
N ILE A 113 -5.43 6.14 -7.68
CA ILE A 113 -6.22 5.83 -8.86
C ILE A 113 -6.57 7.09 -9.63
N HIS A 114 -7.14 8.10 -8.97
CA HIS A 114 -7.72 9.25 -9.70
C HIS A 114 -6.71 10.36 -9.99
N LEU A 115 -5.71 10.58 -9.13
CA LEU A 115 -4.81 11.72 -9.27
C LEU A 115 -3.45 11.33 -9.87
N LEU A 116 -3.02 10.07 -9.68
CA LEU A 116 -1.71 9.61 -10.11
C LEU A 116 -1.81 8.74 -11.36
N ALA A 117 -2.58 7.65 -11.34
CA ALA A 117 -2.58 6.63 -12.38
C ALA A 117 -3.53 6.90 -13.55
N ALA A 118 -4.80 7.22 -13.29
CA ALA A 118 -5.83 7.39 -14.33
C ALA A 118 -5.46 8.38 -15.45
N PRO A 119 -4.74 9.50 -15.19
CA PRO A 119 -4.32 10.39 -16.27
C PRO A 119 -3.48 9.65 -17.34
N ASP A 120 -2.63 8.69 -16.98
CA ASP A 120 -1.85 7.94 -17.99
C ASP A 120 -2.74 7.08 -18.87
N PHE A 121 -3.64 6.29 -18.27
CA PHE A 121 -4.54 5.40 -19.00
C PHE A 121 -5.54 6.15 -19.88
N LEU A 122 -5.83 7.41 -19.56
CA LEU A 122 -6.76 8.24 -20.32
C LEU A 122 -6.05 9.26 -21.23
N GLY A 123 -4.71 9.25 -21.29
CA GLY A 123 -3.92 10.07 -22.21
C GLY A 123 -3.76 11.54 -21.80
N PHE A 124 -3.80 11.85 -20.50
CA PHE A 124 -3.60 13.19 -19.94
C PHE A 124 -2.27 13.32 -19.19
N LYS A 125 -1.70 14.53 -19.17
CA LYS A 125 -0.44 14.80 -18.46
C LYS A 125 -0.63 14.97 -16.95
N SER A 126 -1.86 15.26 -16.52
CA SER A 126 -2.17 15.48 -15.10
C SER A 126 -3.66 15.26 -14.82
N ALA A 127 -3.99 15.09 -13.54
CA ALA A 127 -5.38 15.04 -13.09
C ALA A 127 -6.14 16.37 -13.32
N ILE A 128 -5.44 17.50 -13.38
CA ILE A 128 -6.04 18.82 -13.65
C ILE A 128 -6.52 18.88 -15.10
N GLU A 129 -5.67 18.47 -16.04
CA GLU A 129 -6.03 18.37 -17.46
C GLU A 129 -7.16 17.35 -17.67
N MET A 130 -7.05 16.18 -17.01
CA MET A 130 -8.10 15.15 -17.02
C MET A 130 -9.44 15.69 -16.52
N ALA A 131 -9.46 16.61 -15.54
CA ALA A 131 -10.69 17.17 -14.98
C ALA A 131 -11.52 17.97 -15.99
N GLU A 132 -10.92 18.45 -17.10
CA GLU A 132 -11.67 19.15 -18.15
C GLU A 132 -12.64 18.22 -18.89
N LYS A 133 -12.26 16.95 -19.07
CA LYS A 133 -13.07 15.94 -19.76
C LYS A 133 -13.75 14.95 -18.82
N TYR A 134 -13.12 14.63 -17.69
CA TYR A 134 -13.59 13.66 -16.70
C TYR A 134 -13.74 14.31 -15.30
N PRO A 135 -14.52 15.42 -15.17
CA PRO A 135 -14.62 16.14 -13.91
C PRO A 135 -15.26 15.28 -12.80
N ASP A 136 -16.21 14.42 -13.13
CA ASP A 136 -16.91 13.60 -12.14
C ASP A 136 -16.03 12.48 -11.59
N GLU A 137 -15.14 11.92 -12.41
CA GLU A 137 -14.14 10.93 -11.98
C GLU A 137 -13.15 11.56 -10.99
N VAL A 138 -12.62 12.76 -11.32
CA VAL A 138 -11.73 13.49 -10.40
C VAL A 138 -12.45 13.85 -9.11
N ARG A 139 -13.69 14.35 -9.18
CA ARG A 139 -14.49 14.67 -7.99
C ARG A 139 -14.80 13.43 -7.16
N ARG A 140 -15.07 12.27 -7.77
CA ARG A 140 -15.25 11.00 -7.05
C ARG A 140 -14.00 10.66 -6.26
N GLY A 141 -12.83 10.74 -6.89
CA GLY A 141 -11.54 10.55 -6.21
C GLY A 141 -11.38 11.45 -4.98
N LEU A 142 -11.66 12.75 -5.13
CA LEU A 142 -11.60 13.71 -4.02
C LEU A 142 -12.62 13.42 -2.90
N ARG A 143 -13.86 13.04 -3.25
CA ARG A 143 -14.90 12.65 -2.27
C ARG A 143 -14.49 11.42 -1.47
N LEU A 144 -14.01 10.38 -2.14
CA LEU A 144 -13.55 9.15 -1.50
C LEU A 144 -12.30 9.39 -0.65
N GLN A 145 -11.36 10.20 -1.14
CA GLN A 145 -10.19 10.61 -0.36
C GLN A 145 -10.59 11.40 0.89
N ALA A 146 -11.55 12.31 0.78
CA ALA A 146 -12.08 13.06 1.92
C ALA A 146 -12.75 12.13 2.96
N LEU A 147 -13.50 11.12 2.51
CA LEU A 147 -14.11 10.13 3.40
C LEU A 147 -13.04 9.33 4.16
N GLY A 148 -12.03 8.80 3.46
CA GLY A 148 -10.94 8.06 4.09
C GLY A 148 -10.19 8.91 5.11
N ASN A 149 -9.84 10.15 4.75
CA ASN A 149 -9.24 11.13 5.67
C ASN A 149 -10.13 11.44 6.89
N LYS A 150 -11.45 11.48 6.71
CA LYS A 150 -12.41 11.69 7.79
C LYS A 150 -12.44 10.51 8.75
N ILE A 151 -12.44 9.26 8.25
CA ILE A 151 -12.34 8.05 9.07
C ILE A 151 -11.06 8.09 9.92
N VAL A 152 -9.92 8.39 9.28
CA VAL A 152 -8.63 8.52 9.97
C VAL A 152 -8.68 9.62 11.02
N ARG A 153 -9.22 10.81 10.69
CA ARG A 153 -9.34 11.91 11.64
C ARG A 153 -10.24 11.59 12.84
N THR A 154 -11.36 10.90 12.62
CA THR A 154 -12.31 10.55 13.69
C THR A 154 -11.66 9.70 14.77
N LEU A 155 -10.81 8.75 14.40
CA LEU A 155 -10.13 7.85 15.34
C LEU A 155 -8.78 8.40 15.82
N GLY A 156 -8.03 9.02 14.91
CA GLY A 156 -6.64 9.43 15.11
C GLY A 156 -6.44 10.92 15.41
N GLY A 157 -7.52 11.71 15.49
CA GLY A 157 -7.53 13.15 15.75
C GLY A 157 -7.09 14.04 14.56
N ARG A 158 -6.27 13.50 13.66
CA ARG A 158 -5.77 14.15 12.45
C ARG A 158 -5.81 13.16 11.29
N SER A 159 -6.00 13.65 10.06
CA SER A 159 -5.96 12.82 8.86
C SER A 159 -4.54 12.51 8.41
N VAL A 160 -3.61 13.46 8.56
CA VAL A 160 -2.18 13.28 8.24
C VAL A 160 -1.36 13.29 9.54
N HIS A 161 -0.50 12.29 9.66
CA HIS A 161 0.27 11.96 10.87
C HIS A 161 -0.63 11.96 12.11
N PRO A 162 -1.56 10.99 12.22
CA PRO A 162 -2.50 10.90 13.33
C PRO A 162 -1.77 10.84 14.67
N VAL A 163 -2.38 11.40 15.72
CA VAL A 163 -1.77 11.49 17.07
C VAL A 163 -2.61 10.77 18.13
N GLY A 164 -3.76 10.21 17.73
CA GLY A 164 -4.67 9.51 18.61
C GLY A 164 -4.29 8.05 18.86
N VAL A 165 -3.36 7.47 18.10
CA VAL A 165 -2.93 6.07 18.28
C VAL A 165 -2.07 5.93 19.54
N ARG A 166 -2.37 4.92 20.35
CA ARG A 166 -1.58 4.55 21.54
C ARG A 166 -1.37 3.04 21.58
N ILE A 167 -0.34 2.64 22.30
CA ILE A 167 -0.18 1.25 22.70
C ILE A 167 -1.37 0.88 23.58
N GLY A 168 -2.07 -0.19 23.25
CA GLY A 168 -3.34 -0.58 23.84
C GLY A 168 -4.58 0.03 23.19
N GLY A 169 -4.47 0.97 22.23
CA GLY A 169 -5.63 1.47 21.48
C GLY A 169 -5.54 2.93 21.02
N PHE A 170 -6.44 3.77 21.52
CA PHE A 170 -6.57 5.17 21.10
C PHE A 170 -6.67 6.10 22.32
N THR A 171 -6.30 7.37 22.16
CA THR A 171 -6.43 8.39 23.21
C THR A 171 -7.88 8.67 23.60
N HIS A 172 -8.81 8.47 22.67
CA HIS A 172 -10.24 8.71 22.88
C HIS A 172 -11.07 7.77 21.99
N ALA A 173 -12.24 7.38 22.47
CA ALA A 173 -13.24 6.66 21.69
C ALA A 173 -14.28 7.67 21.17
N PRO A 174 -14.56 7.72 19.86
CA PRO A 174 -15.62 8.58 19.35
C PRO A 174 -16.98 8.25 19.97
N ASP A 175 -17.81 9.27 20.16
CA ASP A 175 -19.18 9.04 20.63
C ASP A 175 -20.05 8.37 19.54
N LYS A 176 -21.18 7.82 19.98
CA LYS A 176 -22.10 7.11 19.09
C LYS A 176 -22.63 8.01 17.97
N THR A 177 -22.95 9.26 18.28
CA THR A 177 -23.49 10.22 17.28
C THR A 177 -22.48 10.47 16.15
N THR A 178 -21.21 10.60 16.48
CA THR A 178 -20.11 10.74 15.51
C THR A 178 -19.98 9.49 14.65
N MET A 179 -20.04 8.30 15.26
CA MET A 179 -19.95 7.03 14.54
C MET A 179 -21.17 6.78 13.63
N ASP A 180 -22.38 7.12 14.08
CA ASP A 180 -23.62 7.00 13.30
C ASP A 180 -23.58 7.94 12.09
N ALA A 181 -23.10 9.18 12.26
CA ALA A 181 -22.92 10.11 11.15
C ALA A 181 -21.87 9.61 10.12
N LEU A 182 -20.74 9.08 10.60
CA LEU A 182 -19.71 8.51 9.73
C LEU A 182 -20.23 7.29 8.96
N LEU A 183 -21.03 6.44 9.61
CA LEU A 183 -21.66 5.29 8.95
C LEU A 183 -22.60 5.73 7.83
N THR A 184 -23.44 6.74 8.07
CA THR A 184 -24.33 7.30 7.04
C THR A 184 -23.52 7.76 5.84
N GLU A 185 -22.45 8.51 6.03
CA GLU A 185 -21.60 8.98 4.92
C GLU A 185 -20.92 7.83 4.15
N CYS A 186 -20.48 6.78 4.86
CA CYS A 186 -19.96 5.57 4.21
C CYS A 186 -21.02 4.88 3.35
N LEU A 187 -22.26 4.80 3.82
CA LEU A 187 -23.37 4.20 3.08
C LEU A 187 -23.75 5.05 1.87
N ASP A 188 -23.79 6.38 2.02
CA ASP A 188 -24.11 7.32 0.96
C ASP A 188 -23.08 7.30 -0.20
N LEU A 189 -21.80 7.08 0.12
CA LEU A 189 -20.72 6.96 -0.86
C LEU A 189 -20.46 5.54 -1.35
N LEU A 190 -21.16 4.53 -0.82
CA LEU A 190 -20.98 3.14 -1.25
C LEU A 190 -21.22 2.95 -2.77
N PRO A 191 -22.25 3.55 -3.40
CA PRO A 191 -22.44 3.44 -4.85
C PRO A 191 -21.26 3.98 -5.67
N GLU A 192 -20.58 5.03 -5.18
CA GLU A 192 -19.40 5.61 -5.83
C GLU A 192 -18.22 4.63 -5.79
N VAL A 193 -18.02 3.92 -4.66
CA VAL A 193 -16.98 2.88 -4.55
C VAL A 193 -17.26 1.70 -5.47
N LEU A 194 -18.53 1.28 -5.59
CA LEU A 194 -18.91 0.21 -6.51
C LEU A 194 -18.68 0.62 -7.96
N SER A 195 -19.09 1.84 -8.32
CA SER A 195 -18.87 2.42 -9.65
C SER A 195 -17.40 2.61 -9.97
N LEU A 196 -16.55 2.92 -8.98
CA LEU A 196 -15.11 3.03 -9.16
C LEU A 196 -14.52 1.72 -9.71
N VAL A 197 -14.87 0.58 -9.12
CA VAL A 197 -14.39 -0.73 -9.57
C VAL A 197 -14.79 -1.00 -11.03
N GLN A 198 -16.07 -0.75 -11.35
CA GLN A 198 -16.58 -0.91 -12.72
C GLN A 198 -15.85 0.02 -13.70
N TRP A 199 -15.63 1.28 -13.34
CA TRP A 199 -14.92 2.23 -14.18
C TRP A 199 -13.46 1.80 -14.40
N THR A 200 -12.75 1.39 -13.35
CA THR A 200 -11.36 0.92 -13.50
C THR A 200 -11.23 -0.34 -14.33
N ALA A 201 -12.19 -1.27 -14.25
CA ALA A 201 -12.20 -2.49 -15.06
C ALA A 201 -12.44 -2.22 -16.56
N ASN A 202 -13.01 -1.07 -16.91
CA ASN A 202 -13.27 -0.66 -18.29
C ASN A 202 -12.16 0.24 -18.88
N LEU A 203 -11.08 0.49 -18.13
CA LEU A 203 -9.93 1.20 -18.69
C LEU A 203 -9.23 0.32 -19.74
N ASP A 204 -8.80 0.92 -20.84
CA ASP A 204 -8.06 0.23 -21.90
C ASP A 204 -6.64 -0.06 -21.41
N LEU A 205 -6.46 -1.25 -20.85
CA LEU A 205 -5.19 -1.74 -20.32
C LEU A 205 -4.61 -2.78 -21.28
N PRO A 206 -3.28 -2.77 -21.50
CA PRO A 206 -2.65 -3.83 -22.28
C PRO A 206 -2.82 -5.17 -21.55
N ASP A 207 -3.15 -6.21 -22.31
CA ASP A 207 -3.13 -7.59 -21.82
C ASP A 207 -1.66 -8.03 -21.73
N ASP A 208 -1.17 -8.21 -20.50
CA ASP A 208 0.23 -8.53 -20.21
C ASP A 208 0.30 -9.60 -19.12
N GLU A 209 0.56 -10.83 -19.54
CA GLU A 209 0.74 -11.95 -18.63
C GLU A 209 2.11 -11.86 -17.96
N GLN A 210 2.12 -11.67 -16.64
CA GLN A 210 3.34 -11.63 -15.84
C GLN A 210 3.33 -12.71 -14.77
N GLU A 211 4.43 -13.46 -14.67
CA GLU A 211 4.65 -14.40 -13.58
C GLU A 211 5.36 -13.70 -12.42
N PHE A 212 4.73 -13.71 -11.24
CA PHE A 212 5.34 -13.23 -10.00
C PHE A 212 4.83 -14.03 -8.81
N ILE A 213 5.71 -14.22 -7.81
CA ILE A 213 5.30 -14.77 -6.52
C ILE A 213 4.52 -13.68 -5.77
N SER A 214 3.24 -13.91 -5.53
CA SER A 214 2.44 -13.02 -4.68
C SER A 214 2.76 -13.31 -3.21
N VAL A 215 2.97 -12.28 -2.41
CA VAL A 215 3.16 -12.37 -0.95
C VAL A 215 2.19 -11.42 -0.26
N ALA A 216 1.44 -11.93 0.72
CA ALA A 216 0.47 -11.14 1.48
C ALA A 216 0.22 -11.73 2.87
N LEU A 217 -0.42 -10.95 3.73
CA LEU A 217 -1.08 -11.51 4.91
C LEU A 217 -2.29 -12.35 4.49
N HIS A 218 -2.65 -13.31 5.35
CA HIS A 218 -3.84 -14.13 5.25
C HIS A 218 -4.49 -14.30 6.63
N HIS A 219 -5.82 -14.21 6.65
CA HIS A 219 -6.62 -14.52 7.82
C HIS A 219 -7.76 -15.46 7.40
N PRO A 220 -8.06 -16.53 8.17
CA PRO A 220 -9.04 -17.54 7.76
C PRO A 220 -10.45 -16.96 7.54
N ASP A 221 -10.87 -16.05 8.43
CA ASP A 221 -12.27 -15.60 8.50
C ASP A 221 -12.56 -14.21 7.90
N GLU A 222 -11.54 -13.42 7.54
CA GLU A 222 -11.73 -12.03 7.11
C GLU A 222 -10.62 -11.56 6.17
N TYR A 223 -10.90 -10.49 5.42
CA TYR A 223 -9.86 -9.87 4.60
C TYR A 223 -8.75 -9.28 5.49
N PRO A 224 -7.47 -9.61 5.22
CA PRO A 224 -6.37 -9.31 6.13
C PRO A 224 -5.86 -7.88 5.93
N PHE A 225 -6.21 -6.99 6.86
CA PHE A 225 -5.70 -5.61 6.88
C PHE A 225 -4.45 -5.45 7.77
N ASN A 226 -4.46 -6.08 8.95
CA ASN A 226 -3.53 -5.73 10.03
C ASN A 226 -3.04 -6.93 10.87
N GLU A 227 -3.61 -8.11 10.67
CA GLU A 227 -3.24 -9.33 11.38
C GLU A 227 -3.44 -10.55 10.48
N GLY A 228 -2.82 -11.67 10.86
CA GLY A 228 -2.85 -12.90 10.10
C GLY A 228 -1.48 -13.55 10.01
N ARG A 229 -1.39 -14.55 9.14
CA ARG A 229 -0.16 -15.26 8.78
C ARG A 229 0.38 -14.71 7.47
N LEU A 230 1.68 -14.81 7.24
CA LEU A 230 2.28 -14.43 5.97
C LEU A 230 2.23 -15.63 5.03
N ILE A 231 1.61 -15.46 3.86
CA ILE A 231 1.54 -16.51 2.85
C ILE A 231 2.14 -16.04 1.52
N ALA A 232 2.58 -17.01 0.71
CA ALA A 232 3.04 -16.78 -0.65
C ALA A 232 2.36 -17.75 -1.64
N SER A 233 2.27 -17.35 -2.92
CA SER A 233 1.58 -18.13 -3.95
C SER A 233 2.25 -19.46 -4.30
N ASP A 234 3.50 -19.68 -3.87
CA ASP A 234 4.23 -20.94 -3.99
C ASP A 234 4.03 -21.88 -2.79
N GLY A 235 3.18 -21.51 -1.82
CA GLY A 235 2.77 -22.36 -0.71
C GLY A 235 3.43 -22.05 0.63
N LEU A 236 4.25 -20.99 0.74
CA LEU A 236 4.71 -20.52 2.05
C LEU A 236 3.52 -20.14 2.93
N ASP A 237 3.55 -20.55 4.19
CA ASP A 237 2.62 -20.13 5.22
C ASP A 237 3.33 -20.11 6.58
N ILE A 238 3.67 -18.91 7.06
CA ILE A 238 4.48 -18.71 8.28
C ILE A 238 3.88 -17.67 9.22
N PRO A 239 4.15 -17.74 10.54
CA PRO A 239 3.88 -16.62 11.42
C PRO A 239 4.80 -15.44 11.08
N ILE A 240 4.35 -14.22 11.35
CA ILE A 240 5.12 -13.00 11.06
C ILE A 240 6.48 -12.97 11.78
N ALA A 241 6.59 -13.60 12.95
CA ALA A 241 7.85 -13.73 13.68
C ALA A 241 8.95 -14.44 12.86
N ASP A 242 8.57 -15.28 11.90
CA ASP A 242 9.50 -16.03 11.04
C ASP A 242 9.78 -15.29 9.71
N PHE A 243 9.36 -14.03 9.54
CA PHE A 243 9.61 -13.23 8.33
C PHE A 243 11.10 -13.23 7.99
N HIS A 244 11.97 -12.98 8.97
CA HIS A 244 13.41 -13.01 8.79
C HIS A 244 13.99 -14.42 8.66
N ASN A 245 13.21 -15.48 8.48
CA ASN A 245 13.75 -16.76 8.00
C ASN A 245 13.61 -16.89 6.49
N HIS A 246 12.70 -16.15 5.86
CA HIS A 246 12.35 -16.29 4.44
C HIS A 246 12.58 -15.02 3.62
N PHE A 247 12.78 -13.87 4.25
CA PHE A 247 12.95 -12.59 3.57
C PHE A 247 14.23 -11.89 4.03
N ARG A 248 14.99 -11.36 3.07
CA ARG A 248 16.20 -10.56 3.30
C ARG A 248 16.17 -9.31 2.44
N GLU A 249 16.91 -8.32 2.87
CA GLU A 249 17.12 -7.09 2.12
C GLU A 249 18.58 -7.01 1.69
N ILE A 250 18.81 -6.54 0.47
CA ILE A 250 20.16 -6.31 -0.04
C ILE A 250 20.31 -4.86 -0.51
N HIS A 251 21.50 -4.31 -0.30
CA HIS A 251 21.88 -3.03 -0.87
C HIS A 251 22.22 -3.19 -2.35
N ILE A 252 21.84 -2.20 -3.14
CA ILE A 252 22.27 -2.07 -4.53
C ILE A 252 22.93 -0.69 -4.75
N PRO A 253 24.02 -0.59 -5.54
CA PRO A 253 24.81 0.65 -5.60
C PRO A 253 24.08 1.90 -6.11
N HIS A 254 22.99 1.73 -6.87
CA HIS A 254 22.30 2.81 -7.56
C HIS A 254 20.99 3.26 -6.88
N SER A 255 20.68 2.73 -5.69
CA SER A 255 19.43 3.04 -4.99
C SER A 255 19.63 3.11 -3.48
N THR A 256 18.94 4.04 -2.83
CA THR A 256 18.81 4.09 -1.36
C THR A 256 17.72 3.14 -0.85
N ALA A 257 16.77 2.75 -1.70
CA ALA A 257 15.82 1.68 -1.39
C ALA A 257 16.50 0.31 -1.50
N LEU A 258 16.30 -0.51 -0.47
CA LEU A 258 16.79 -1.88 -0.44
C LEU A 258 15.98 -2.78 -1.39
N HIS A 259 16.62 -3.84 -1.86
CA HIS A 259 15.92 -4.87 -2.63
C HIS A 259 15.54 -6.03 -1.71
N GLY A 260 14.24 -6.21 -1.50
CA GLY A 260 13.69 -7.39 -0.84
C GLY A 260 13.90 -8.65 -1.67
N ARG A 261 14.32 -9.73 -1.02
CA ARG A 261 14.57 -11.05 -1.60
C ARG A 261 13.86 -12.11 -0.80
N TYR A 262 13.18 -13.01 -1.49
CA TYR A 262 12.41 -14.10 -0.92
C TYR A 262 13.12 -15.45 -1.10
N PHE A 263 13.08 -16.28 -0.06
CA PHE A 263 13.73 -17.59 0.04
C PHE A 263 12.67 -18.64 0.43
N PRO A 264 12.06 -19.33 -0.55
CA PRO A 264 10.98 -20.29 -0.28
C PRO A 264 11.37 -21.39 0.70
N GLY A 265 12.59 -21.92 0.59
CA GLY A 265 13.13 -22.96 1.47
C GLY A 265 13.68 -22.46 2.82
N GLY A 266 13.56 -21.16 3.09
CA GLY A 266 14.29 -20.49 4.15
C GLY A 266 15.67 -20.03 3.69
N TYR A 267 16.20 -19.00 4.34
CA TYR A 267 17.47 -18.38 4.00
C TYR A 267 18.64 -19.24 4.49
N ALA A 268 19.54 -19.59 3.57
CA ALA A 268 20.89 -20.04 3.89
C ALA A 268 21.96 -19.07 3.36
N GLU A 269 23.09 -18.98 4.06
CA GLU A 269 24.19 -18.12 3.66
C GLU A 269 24.71 -18.49 2.27
N GLY A 270 24.88 -17.49 1.39
CA GLY A 270 25.32 -17.68 0.01
C GLY A 270 24.20 -17.94 -1.01
N GLU A 271 22.95 -18.13 -0.56
CA GLU A 271 21.82 -18.27 -1.49
C GLU A 271 21.38 -16.94 -2.10
N VAL A 272 20.86 -17.02 -3.33
CA VAL A 272 20.29 -15.88 -4.05
C VAL A 272 18.77 -16.00 -3.99
N GLY A 273 18.13 -15.09 -3.26
CA GLY A 273 16.67 -15.06 -3.18
C GLY A 273 16.03 -14.53 -4.46
N ILE A 274 14.76 -14.86 -4.64
CA ILE A 274 13.95 -14.51 -5.82
C ILE A 274 13.15 -13.22 -5.58
N PRO A 275 12.76 -12.48 -6.64
CA PRO A 275 11.81 -11.38 -6.51
C PRO A 275 10.41 -11.89 -6.13
N TYR A 276 9.61 -11.01 -5.56
CA TYR A 276 8.21 -11.26 -5.19
C TYR A 276 7.41 -9.96 -5.29
N LEU A 277 6.09 -10.09 -5.43
CA LEU A 277 5.15 -8.99 -5.50
C LEU A 277 4.34 -8.89 -4.20
N VAL A 278 4.25 -7.67 -3.68
CA VAL A 278 3.31 -7.28 -2.62
C VAL A 278 2.35 -6.23 -3.17
N GLY A 279 1.31 -5.88 -2.40
CA GLY A 279 0.37 -4.82 -2.79
C GLY A 279 -1.02 -5.35 -3.15
N PRO A 280 -1.88 -4.52 -3.78
CA PRO A 280 -3.29 -4.86 -3.99
C PRO A 280 -3.50 -6.16 -4.77
N LEU A 281 -2.79 -6.35 -5.89
CA LEU A 281 -2.96 -7.54 -6.74
C LEU A 281 -2.55 -8.82 -6.02
N ALA A 282 -1.38 -8.84 -5.36
CA ALA A 282 -0.94 -9.98 -4.56
C ALA A 282 -1.94 -10.34 -3.44
N ARG A 283 -2.51 -9.33 -2.77
CA ARG A 283 -3.53 -9.54 -1.75
C ARG A 283 -4.82 -10.13 -2.31
N VAL A 284 -5.32 -9.63 -3.44
CA VAL A 284 -6.53 -10.16 -4.08
C VAL A 284 -6.31 -11.59 -4.58
N ASN A 285 -5.19 -11.86 -5.23
CA ASN A 285 -4.84 -13.21 -5.73
C ASN A 285 -4.84 -14.25 -4.60
N LEU A 286 -4.27 -13.89 -3.45
CA LEU A 286 -4.13 -14.81 -2.31
C LEU A 286 -5.37 -14.87 -1.41
N ASN A 287 -6.19 -13.81 -1.39
CA ASN A 287 -7.29 -13.65 -0.42
C ASN A 287 -8.64 -13.35 -1.08
N HIS A 288 -8.85 -13.74 -2.35
CA HIS A 288 -10.11 -13.53 -3.05
C HIS A 288 -11.31 -14.11 -2.27
N ALA A 289 -11.12 -15.29 -1.64
CA ALA A 289 -12.15 -15.94 -0.84
C ALA A 289 -12.53 -15.14 0.43
N GLN A 290 -11.59 -14.37 0.99
CA GLN A 290 -11.78 -13.55 2.20
C GLN A 290 -12.42 -12.19 1.91
N LEU A 291 -12.53 -11.77 0.63
CA LEU A 291 -13.23 -10.53 0.28
C LEU A 291 -14.70 -10.58 0.73
N PRO A 292 -15.28 -9.51 1.29
CA PRO A 292 -16.70 -9.48 1.62
C PRO A 292 -17.58 -9.81 0.41
N LYS A 293 -18.70 -10.52 0.62
CA LYS A 293 -19.59 -10.94 -0.48
C LYS A 293 -19.98 -9.80 -1.44
N PRO A 294 -20.39 -8.60 -0.97
CA PRO A 294 -20.73 -7.50 -1.88
C PRO A 294 -19.56 -7.06 -2.78
N VAL A 295 -18.32 -7.18 -2.29
CA VAL A 295 -17.11 -6.84 -3.05
C VAL A 295 -16.86 -7.89 -4.13
N ARG A 296 -16.98 -9.19 -3.80
CA ARG A 296 -16.84 -10.28 -4.79
C ARG A 296 -17.93 -10.22 -5.86
N ASP A 297 -19.17 -9.91 -5.47
CA ASP A 297 -20.28 -9.77 -6.41
C ASP A 297 -20.02 -8.61 -7.39
N ASN A 298 -19.48 -7.49 -6.91
CA ASN A 298 -19.12 -6.36 -7.77
C ASN A 298 -17.93 -6.67 -8.69
N LEU A 299 -16.94 -7.41 -8.20
CA LEU A 299 -15.78 -7.85 -8.99
C LEU A 299 -16.23 -8.76 -10.14
N ALA A 300 -17.04 -9.78 -9.84
CA ALA A 300 -17.61 -10.67 -10.85
C ALA A 300 -18.47 -9.91 -11.88
N ALA A 301 -19.23 -8.88 -11.44
CA ALA A 301 -20.02 -8.04 -12.34
C ALA A 301 -19.14 -7.19 -13.29
N SER A 302 -17.89 -6.90 -12.91
CA SER A 302 -16.91 -6.19 -13.76
C SER A 302 -16.19 -7.08 -14.76
N GLY A 303 -16.43 -8.40 -14.74
CA GLY A 303 -15.78 -9.36 -15.64
C GLY A 303 -14.40 -9.83 -15.17
N ILE A 304 -14.05 -9.55 -13.92
CA ILE A 304 -12.83 -10.01 -13.23
C ILE A 304 -13.17 -11.22 -12.35
#